data_AF-A0A8J6STM3-F1
#
_entry.id   AF-A0A8J6STM3-F1
#
_cell.length_a   1.000
_cell.length_b   1.000
_cell.length_c   1.000
_cell.angle_alpha   90.00
_cell.angle_beta   90.00
_cell.angle_gamma   90.00
#
_symmetry.space_group_name_H-M   'P 1'
#
loop_
_entity.id
_entity.type
_entity.pdbx_description
1 polymer ?
#
loop_
_entity_poly.entity_id
_entity_poly.type
_entity_poly.pdbx_seq_one_letter_code
_entity_poly.pdbx_strand_id
1 'polypeptide(L)'
;MLEKQYGCPVEFTLDRIGGKWKCVILWWLRRGTKRFGELMQLMPGISRKVLTTQLRELEVDGLISRQVFQETPPRVEYSLTAYGETLRPITELMCNWGKANAPEFQFGVMCLRGLRILAIANSLLRQRLEAELGELRGANLTITSLAIALNTLNQISPDIVLIDFSVDEDFSLLHNPLKTLATDSQKSIPVIVLTANDHERDRAILQGFPLHLMEPVETSELVGAIANLTTAENAESNTE
;
A
#
# COMPACT_ATOMS: atom_id res chain seq x y z
N MET A 1 28.86 -4.95 -26.14
CA MET A 1 28.65 -5.23 -24.71
C MET A 1 29.20 -6.62 -24.46
N LEU A 2 30.08 -6.80 -23.47
CA LEU A 2 30.48 -8.14 -23.06
C LEU A 2 29.23 -8.83 -22.49
N GLU A 3 28.84 -9.97 -23.05
CA GLU A 3 27.79 -10.79 -22.46
C GLU A 3 28.24 -11.18 -21.05
N LYS A 4 27.45 -10.76 -20.06
CA LYS A 4 27.69 -11.06 -18.65
C LYS A 4 27.54 -12.57 -18.49
N GLN A 5 28.65 -13.27 -18.22
CA GLN A 5 28.63 -14.69 -17.92
C GLN A 5 28.25 -14.90 -16.47
N TYR A 6 27.31 -15.82 -16.23
CA TYR A 6 26.88 -16.23 -14.90
C TYR A 6 27.43 -17.63 -14.61
N GLY A 7 27.99 -17.82 -13.42
CA GLY A 7 28.51 -19.12 -12.96
C GLY A 7 27.41 -20.13 -12.67
N CYS A 8 26.20 -19.67 -12.35
CA CYS A 8 25.01 -20.51 -12.20
C CYS A 8 23.70 -19.73 -12.41
N PRO A 9 22.55 -20.41 -12.61
CA PRO A 9 21.24 -19.73 -12.76
C PRO A 9 20.85 -18.86 -11.56
N VAL A 10 21.32 -19.19 -10.35
CA VAL A 10 21.06 -18.39 -9.14
C VAL A 10 21.70 -17.01 -9.24
N GLU A 11 22.92 -16.92 -9.80
CA GLU A 11 23.59 -15.63 -10.03
C GLU A 11 22.80 -14.76 -11.01
N PHE A 12 22.23 -15.36 -12.07
CA PHE A 12 21.36 -14.64 -13.00
C PHE A 12 20.14 -14.07 -12.27
N THR A 13 19.46 -14.88 -11.44
CA THR A 13 18.31 -14.40 -10.66
C THR A 13 18.71 -13.27 -9.72
N LEU A 14 19.80 -13.43 -8.96
CA LEU A 14 20.29 -12.41 -8.04
C LEU A 14 20.72 -11.12 -8.74
N ASP A 15 21.21 -11.18 -9.97
CA ASP A 15 21.50 -9.97 -10.74
C ASP A 15 20.23 -9.17 -11.08
N ARG A 16 19.14 -9.90 -11.38
CA ARG A 16 17.85 -9.29 -11.74
C ARG A 16 17.09 -8.75 -10.56
N ILE A 17 17.02 -9.48 -9.44
CA ILE A 17 16.14 -9.16 -8.31
C ILE A 17 16.88 -8.93 -6.99
N GLY A 18 18.19 -9.06 -6.97
CA GLY A 18 19.00 -8.85 -5.78
C GLY A 18 18.99 -7.40 -5.29
N GLY A 19 19.53 -7.22 -4.08
CA GLY A 19 19.45 -5.96 -3.35
C GLY A 19 18.20 -5.86 -2.49
N LYS A 20 18.08 -4.76 -1.73
CA LYS A 20 17.02 -4.60 -0.73
C LYS A 20 15.64 -4.36 -1.36
N TRP A 21 15.57 -3.63 -2.47
CA TRP A 21 14.32 -2.99 -2.89
C TRP A 21 13.65 -3.61 -4.12
N LYS A 22 14.40 -4.24 -5.04
CA LYS A 22 13.83 -4.84 -6.26
C LYS A 22 12.71 -5.85 -5.94
N CYS A 23 13.00 -6.85 -5.09
CA CYS A 23 11.98 -7.82 -4.67
C CYS A 23 10.79 -7.18 -3.93
N VAL A 24 10.99 -6.11 -3.16
CA VAL A 24 9.91 -5.42 -2.43
C VAL A 24 9.00 -4.65 -3.41
N ILE A 25 9.57 -4.04 -4.44
CA ILE A 25 8.80 -3.38 -5.51
C ILE A 25 7.98 -4.42 -6.27
N LEU A 26 8.62 -5.52 -6.70
CA LEU A 26 7.93 -6.60 -7.41
C LEU A 26 6.82 -7.22 -6.55
N TRP A 27 7.06 -7.37 -5.24
CA TRP A 27 6.04 -7.78 -4.29
C TRP A 27 4.83 -6.85 -4.36
N TRP A 28 4.98 -5.54 -4.22
CA TRP A 28 3.83 -4.63 -4.27
C TRP A 28 3.13 -4.58 -5.65
N LEU A 29 3.88 -4.67 -6.74
CA LEU A 29 3.34 -4.65 -8.11
C LEU A 29 2.61 -5.95 -8.50
N ARG A 30 2.84 -7.07 -7.79
CA ARG A 30 2.10 -8.31 -8.01
C ARG A 30 0.59 -8.15 -7.75
N ARG A 31 0.18 -7.14 -6.98
CA ARG A 31 -1.23 -6.82 -6.68
C ARG A 31 -1.80 -5.77 -7.63
N GLY A 32 -1.21 -5.64 -8.82
CA GLY A 32 -1.65 -4.72 -9.84
C GLY A 32 -0.86 -3.41 -9.87
N THR A 33 -1.37 -2.50 -10.66
CA THR A 33 -0.69 -1.28 -11.07
C THR A 33 -0.52 -0.30 -9.91
N LYS A 34 0.65 0.34 -9.81
CA LYS A 34 0.95 1.36 -8.79
C LYS A 34 1.58 2.61 -9.38
N ARG A 35 1.26 3.76 -8.80
CA ARG A 35 1.95 5.03 -9.02
C ARG A 35 3.17 5.16 -8.10
N PHE A 36 4.10 6.03 -8.47
CA PHE A 36 5.30 6.29 -7.67
C PHE A 36 5.00 6.69 -6.23
N GLY A 37 4.01 7.56 -6.02
CA GLY A 37 3.62 8.03 -4.68
C GLY A 37 3.10 6.90 -3.78
N GLU A 38 2.39 5.94 -4.36
CA GLU A 38 1.88 4.78 -3.62
C GLU A 38 3.01 3.86 -3.20
N LEU A 39 3.94 3.56 -4.11
CA LEU A 39 5.13 2.77 -3.78
C LEU A 39 5.97 3.44 -2.68
N MET A 40 6.10 4.78 -2.71
CA MET A 40 6.76 5.53 -1.63
C MET A 40 6.05 5.33 -0.28
N GLN A 41 4.71 5.41 -0.26
CA GLN A 41 3.92 5.25 0.96
C GLN A 41 3.95 3.82 1.51
N LEU A 42 3.94 2.82 0.63
CA LEU A 42 4.02 1.41 1.01
C LEU A 42 5.40 0.98 1.51
N MET A 43 6.43 1.81 1.28
CA MET A 43 7.84 1.47 1.52
C MET A 43 8.58 2.60 2.28
N PRO A 44 8.22 2.91 3.55
CA PRO A 44 8.68 4.11 4.26
C PRO A 44 10.20 4.23 4.49
N GLY A 45 10.98 3.18 4.22
CA GLY A 45 12.45 3.22 4.29
C GLY A 45 13.17 3.54 2.96
N ILE A 46 12.45 3.66 1.84
CA ILE A 46 13.07 3.92 0.53
C ILE A 46 13.12 5.42 0.26
N SER A 47 14.29 5.93 -0.16
CA SER A 47 14.38 7.32 -0.61
C SER A 47 13.83 7.46 -2.04
N ARG A 48 13.30 8.64 -2.39
CA ARG A 48 12.80 8.91 -3.76
C ARG A 48 13.85 8.63 -4.83
N LYS A 49 15.12 8.97 -4.56
CA LYS A 49 16.25 8.71 -5.46
C LYS A 49 16.44 7.21 -5.67
N VAL A 50 16.45 6.43 -4.59
CA VAL A 50 16.61 4.98 -4.66
C VAL A 50 15.42 4.35 -5.38
N LEU A 51 14.18 4.71 -5.05
CA LEU A 51 13.00 4.18 -5.76
C LEU A 51 13.06 4.47 -7.27
N THR A 52 13.44 5.69 -7.65
CA THR A 52 13.60 6.07 -9.07
C THR A 52 14.65 5.19 -9.76
N THR A 53 15.81 4.98 -9.13
CA THR A 53 16.87 4.13 -9.68
C THR A 53 16.39 2.68 -9.82
N GLN A 54 15.77 2.13 -8.79
CA GLN A 54 15.32 0.73 -8.78
C GLN A 54 14.20 0.48 -9.81
N LEU A 55 13.25 1.40 -9.97
CA LEU A 55 12.21 1.31 -11.00
C LEU A 55 12.82 1.34 -12.41
N ARG A 56 13.81 2.22 -12.66
CA ARG A 56 14.52 2.26 -13.95
C ARG A 56 15.28 0.97 -14.23
N GLU A 57 15.96 0.41 -13.24
CA GLU A 57 16.66 -0.87 -13.37
C GLU A 57 15.69 -2.01 -13.71
N LEU A 58 14.58 -2.12 -12.97
CA LEU A 58 13.55 -3.12 -13.22
C LEU A 58 12.88 -2.96 -14.60
N GLU A 59 12.71 -1.72 -15.07
CA GLU A 59 12.19 -1.42 -16.41
C GLU A 59 13.17 -1.85 -17.50
N VAL A 60 14.46 -1.52 -17.34
CA VAL A 60 15.54 -1.94 -18.25
C VAL A 60 15.72 -3.47 -18.26
N ASP A 61 15.54 -4.11 -17.11
CA ASP A 61 15.56 -5.57 -16.97
C ASP A 61 14.30 -6.23 -17.57
N GLY A 62 13.32 -5.44 -18.03
CA GLY A 62 12.07 -5.92 -18.63
C GLY A 62 11.10 -6.55 -17.62
N LEU A 63 11.31 -6.34 -16.33
CA LEU A 63 10.49 -6.92 -15.25
C LEU A 63 9.24 -6.09 -14.98
N ILE A 64 9.32 -4.77 -15.19
CA ILE A 64 8.17 -3.86 -15.03
C ILE A 64 7.97 -3.04 -16.29
N SER A 65 6.72 -2.68 -16.59
CA SER A 65 6.38 -1.67 -17.57
C SER A 65 6.08 -0.35 -16.90
N ARG A 66 6.58 0.73 -17.48
CA ARG A 66 6.26 2.11 -17.10
C ARG A 66 5.36 2.73 -18.16
N GLN A 67 4.13 3.08 -17.78
CA GLN A 67 3.18 3.74 -18.67
C GLN A 67 3.00 5.20 -18.26
N VAL A 68 3.11 6.11 -19.24
CA VAL A 68 2.85 7.54 -19.05
C VAL A 68 1.51 7.87 -19.68
N PHE A 69 0.62 8.47 -18.90
CA PHE A 69 -0.67 8.93 -19.38
C PHE A 69 -0.64 10.46 -19.48
N GLN A 70 -0.92 10.97 -20.69
CA GLN A 70 -0.93 12.39 -21.00
C GLN A 70 -2.29 13.04 -20.65
N GLU A 71 -2.80 12.73 -19.46
CA GLU A 71 -3.98 13.38 -18.90
C GLU A 71 -3.56 14.59 -18.05
N THR A 72 -4.54 15.36 -17.55
CA THR A 72 -4.28 16.48 -16.64
C THR A 72 -4.86 16.13 -15.26
N PRO A 73 -4.04 15.97 -14.21
CA PRO A 73 -2.57 16.03 -14.18
C PRO A 73 -1.92 14.76 -14.79
N PRO A 74 -0.71 14.87 -15.37
CA PRO A 74 -0.04 13.71 -15.97
C PRO A 74 0.27 12.67 -14.91
N ARG A 75 0.00 11.40 -15.21
CA ARG A 75 0.29 10.27 -14.32
C ARG A 75 1.26 9.29 -14.94
N VAL A 76 2.02 8.64 -14.07
CA VAL A 76 2.96 7.56 -14.41
C VAL A 76 2.60 6.36 -13.58
N GLU A 77 2.46 5.22 -14.24
CA GLU A 77 2.09 3.96 -13.62
C GLU A 77 3.10 2.88 -13.91
N TYR A 78 3.23 1.97 -12.96
CA TYR A 78 4.15 0.84 -13.00
C TYR A 78 3.34 -0.44 -12.78
N SER A 79 3.62 -1.46 -13.59
CA SER A 79 3.01 -2.78 -13.50
C SER A 79 4.04 -3.86 -13.84
N LEU A 80 3.81 -5.10 -13.41
CA LEU A 80 4.64 -6.22 -13.84
C LEU A 80 4.43 -6.47 -15.35
N THR A 81 5.52 -6.78 -16.07
CA THR A 81 5.39 -7.33 -17.42
C THR A 81 5.03 -8.81 -17.35
N ALA A 82 4.69 -9.43 -18.48
CA ALA A 82 4.55 -10.89 -18.56
C ALA A 82 5.81 -11.64 -18.08
N TYR A 83 7.01 -11.06 -18.29
CA TYR A 83 8.26 -11.62 -17.78
C TYR A 83 8.41 -11.39 -16.27
N GLY A 84 8.09 -10.20 -15.75
CA GLY A 84 8.07 -9.91 -14.32
C GLY A 84 7.12 -10.80 -13.53
N GLU A 85 5.96 -11.14 -14.10
CA GLU A 85 4.99 -12.06 -13.52
C GLU A 85 5.58 -13.45 -13.24
N THR A 86 6.56 -13.90 -14.01
CA THR A 86 7.24 -15.19 -13.76
C THR A 86 8.01 -15.22 -12.43
N LEU A 87 8.30 -14.06 -11.84
CA LEU A 87 8.97 -13.93 -10.55
C LEU A 87 8.00 -13.94 -9.36
N ARG A 88 6.69 -13.84 -9.59
CA ARG A 88 5.67 -13.85 -8.53
C ARG A 88 5.85 -15.02 -7.55
N PRO A 89 6.02 -16.28 -8.00
CA PRO A 89 6.21 -17.41 -7.08
C PRO A 89 7.46 -17.24 -6.19
N ILE A 90 8.52 -16.62 -6.71
CA ILE A 90 9.74 -16.36 -5.93
C ILE A 90 9.45 -15.34 -4.83
N THR A 91 8.76 -14.24 -5.14
CA THR A 91 8.41 -13.22 -4.13
C THR A 91 7.50 -13.79 -3.03
N GLU A 92 6.59 -14.71 -3.38
CA GLU A 92 5.72 -15.40 -2.42
C GLU A 92 6.51 -16.37 -1.54
N LEU A 93 7.43 -17.16 -2.11
CA LEU A 93 8.33 -18.03 -1.35
C LEU A 93 9.21 -17.23 -0.38
N MET A 94 9.76 -16.10 -0.82
CA MET A 94 10.53 -15.20 0.05
C MET A 94 9.67 -14.67 1.20
N CYS A 95 8.44 -14.25 0.92
CA CYS A 95 7.50 -13.77 1.94
C CYS A 95 7.19 -14.88 2.96
N ASN A 96 6.85 -16.08 2.50
CA ASN A 96 6.55 -17.21 3.36
C ASN A 96 7.75 -17.64 4.21
N TRP A 97 8.95 -17.67 3.64
CA TRP A 97 10.17 -17.96 4.39
C TRP A 97 10.44 -16.90 5.46
N GLY A 98 10.27 -15.61 5.13
CA GLY A 98 10.38 -14.51 6.09
C GLY A 98 9.37 -14.64 7.23
N LYS A 99 8.11 -14.97 6.91
CA LYS A 99 7.06 -15.24 7.90
C LYS A 99 7.45 -16.37 8.85
N ALA A 100 8.08 -17.44 8.36
CA ALA A 100 8.44 -18.60 9.16
C ALA A 100 9.69 -18.42 10.04
N ASN A 101 10.68 -17.65 9.59
CA ASN A 101 12.01 -17.58 10.22
C ASN A 101 12.28 -16.29 10.99
N ALA A 102 11.50 -15.26 10.70
CA ALA A 102 11.61 -13.96 11.33
C ALA A 102 10.20 -13.52 11.75
N PRO A 103 9.51 -14.27 12.63
CA PRO A 103 8.13 -14.00 12.99
C PRO A 103 7.98 -12.58 13.54
N GLU A 104 8.98 -12.03 14.24
CA GLU A 104 9.05 -10.63 14.69
C GLU A 104 9.11 -9.59 13.56
N PHE A 105 9.53 -10.00 12.36
CA PHE A 105 9.57 -9.19 11.14
C PHE A 105 8.50 -9.59 10.12
N GLN A 106 7.54 -10.46 10.47
CA GLN A 106 6.31 -10.56 9.72
C GLN A 106 5.76 -9.14 9.53
N PHE A 107 5.26 -8.83 8.33
CA PHE A 107 4.32 -7.72 8.16
C PHE A 107 3.23 -7.91 9.24
N GLY A 108 3.36 -7.25 10.39
CA GLY A 108 2.52 -7.52 11.55
C GLY A 108 3.13 -8.23 12.77
N VAL A 109 4.32 -7.85 13.24
CA VAL A 109 4.56 -7.64 14.70
C VAL A 109 4.65 -6.16 15.06
N MET A 110 4.09 -5.31 14.20
CA MET A 110 3.84 -3.92 14.56
C MET A 110 2.58 -3.89 15.42
N CYS A 111 2.74 -3.47 16.68
CA CYS A 111 1.64 -3.32 17.60
C CYS A 111 0.83 -2.10 17.18
N LEU A 112 -0.41 -2.31 16.71
CA LEU A 112 -1.32 -1.22 16.40
C LEU A 112 -2.06 -0.69 17.65
N ARG A 113 -1.54 -0.99 18.86
CA ARG A 113 -2.22 -0.69 20.11
C ARG A 113 -2.50 0.81 20.24
N GLY A 114 -3.76 1.14 20.51
CA GLY A 114 -4.21 2.52 20.70
C GLY A 114 -4.47 3.29 19.42
N LEU A 115 -4.11 2.77 18.24
CA LEU A 115 -4.50 3.39 16.96
C LEU A 115 -6.01 3.31 16.77
N ARG A 116 -6.62 4.44 16.42
CA ARG A 116 -8.03 4.56 16.09
C ARG A 116 -8.18 4.40 14.59
N ILE A 117 -8.75 3.27 14.17
CA ILE A 117 -8.96 2.94 12.77
C ILE A 117 -10.44 3.13 12.49
N LEU A 118 -10.78 4.00 11.55
CA LEU A 118 -12.14 4.10 11.02
C LEU A 118 -12.22 3.35 9.69
N ALA A 119 -13.01 2.29 9.63
CA ALA A 119 -13.31 1.59 8.39
C ALA A 119 -14.70 1.99 7.89
N ILE A 120 -14.77 2.46 6.65
CA ILE A 120 -16.00 2.76 5.94
C ILE A 120 -16.23 1.60 4.98
N ALA A 121 -17.20 0.75 5.28
CA ALA A 121 -17.31 -0.56 4.66
C ALA A 121 -18.75 -0.99 4.40
N ASN A 122 -18.95 -1.80 3.35
CA ASN A 122 -20.20 -2.54 3.18
C ASN A 122 -20.19 -3.85 4.02
N SER A 123 -21.29 -4.60 4.01
CA SER A 123 -21.50 -5.76 4.88
C SER A 123 -20.45 -6.88 4.74
N LEU A 124 -19.81 -7.04 3.58
CA LEU A 124 -18.89 -8.15 3.33
C LEU A 124 -17.51 -7.88 3.93
N LEU A 125 -16.96 -6.68 3.72
CA LEU A 125 -15.68 -6.26 4.28
C LEU A 125 -15.78 -6.12 5.81
N ARG A 126 -16.96 -5.73 6.33
CA ARG A 126 -17.23 -5.67 7.77
C ARG A 126 -16.91 -6.98 8.48
N GLN A 127 -17.44 -8.10 7.99
CA GLN A 127 -17.22 -9.40 8.65
C GLN A 127 -15.76 -9.84 8.58
N ARG A 128 -15.08 -9.57 7.46
CA ARG A 128 -13.65 -9.88 7.29
C ARG A 128 -12.78 -9.04 8.23
N LEU A 129 -13.01 -7.72 8.26
CA LEU A 129 -12.30 -6.82 9.17
C LEU A 129 -12.62 -7.16 10.63
N GLU A 130 -13.87 -7.44 11.01
CA GLU A 130 -14.17 -7.82 12.40
C GLU A 130 -13.48 -9.13 12.81
N ALA A 131 -13.43 -10.13 11.92
CA ALA A 131 -12.79 -11.42 12.18
C ALA A 131 -11.25 -11.33 12.19
N GLU A 132 -10.66 -10.58 11.26
CA GLU A 132 -9.21 -10.46 11.11
C GLU A 132 -8.61 -9.35 11.99
N LEU A 133 -9.41 -8.32 12.30
CA LEU A 133 -9.02 -7.17 13.09
C LEU A 133 -9.55 -7.15 14.52
N GLY A 134 -10.44 -8.07 14.90
CA GLY A 134 -10.79 -8.33 16.30
C GLY A 134 -9.56 -8.68 17.16
N GLU A 135 -8.47 -9.10 16.51
CA GLU A 135 -7.14 -9.33 17.08
C GLU A 135 -6.06 -8.37 16.53
N LEU A 136 -6.39 -7.13 16.12
CA LEU A 136 -5.43 -6.11 15.66
C LEU A 136 -4.52 -5.57 16.79
N ARG A 137 -3.87 -6.45 17.55
CA ARG A 137 -2.82 -6.13 18.52
C ARG A 137 -3.15 -4.92 19.42
N GLY A 138 -4.44 -4.69 19.75
CA GLY A 138 -4.94 -3.59 20.57
C GLY A 138 -5.39 -2.30 19.87
N ALA A 139 -5.59 -2.28 18.55
CA ALA A 139 -6.19 -1.13 17.85
C ALA A 139 -7.68 -0.96 18.16
N ASN A 140 -8.17 0.27 18.14
CA ASN A 140 -9.58 0.60 18.28
C ASN A 140 -10.21 0.72 16.88
N LEU A 141 -10.82 -0.36 16.40
CA LEU A 141 -11.52 -0.37 15.12
C LEU A 141 -12.97 0.09 15.29
N THR A 142 -13.37 1.10 14.52
CA THR A 142 -14.77 1.46 14.33
C THR A 142 -15.15 1.26 12.89
N ILE A 143 -16.21 0.50 12.64
CA ILE A 143 -16.75 0.26 11.31
C ILE A 143 -18.05 1.05 11.14
N THR A 144 -18.16 1.75 10.03
CA THR A 144 -19.29 2.62 9.70
C THR A 144 -19.67 2.49 8.23
N SER A 145 -20.85 3.00 7.85
CA SER A 145 -21.22 3.13 6.44
C SER A 145 -20.93 4.54 5.93
N LEU A 146 -20.87 4.71 4.61
CA LEU A 146 -20.64 6.02 4.00
C LEU A 146 -21.65 7.08 4.49
N ALA A 147 -22.92 6.71 4.66
CA ALA A 147 -24.00 7.60 5.09
C ALA A 147 -23.77 8.26 6.47
N ILE A 148 -23.06 7.58 7.38
CA ILE A 148 -22.78 8.07 8.73
C ILE A 148 -21.29 8.35 8.98
N ALA A 149 -20.45 8.17 7.97
CA ALA A 149 -19.00 8.34 8.06
C ALA A 149 -18.59 9.74 8.53
N LEU A 150 -19.23 10.80 8.02
CA LEU A 150 -18.92 12.19 8.39
C LEU A 150 -19.16 12.48 9.88
N ASN A 151 -20.27 12.00 10.43
CA ASN A 151 -20.55 12.16 11.86
C ASN A 151 -19.55 11.36 12.70
N THR A 152 -19.23 10.15 12.26
CA THR A 152 -18.28 9.25 12.93
C THR A 152 -16.86 9.84 12.95
N LEU A 153 -16.42 10.45 11.85
CA LEU A 153 -15.10 11.09 11.72
C LEU A 153 -14.85 12.14 12.81
N ASN A 154 -15.84 13.01 13.06
CA ASN A 154 -15.75 14.07 14.05
C ASN A 154 -15.75 13.55 15.51
N GLN A 155 -16.33 12.37 15.75
CA GLN A 155 -16.42 11.79 17.09
C GLN A 155 -15.17 11.02 17.50
N ILE A 156 -14.50 10.37 16.54
CA ILE A 156 -13.42 9.41 16.81
C ILE A 156 -12.04 10.05 16.60
N SER A 157 -11.95 11.04 15.71
CA SER A 157 -10.69 11.64 15.25
C SER A 157 -9.68 10.56 14.87
N PRO A 158 -9.97 9.70 13.87
CA PRO A 158 -9.17 8.52 13.59
C PRO A 158 -7.74 8.86 13.18
N ASP A 159 -6.81 7.95 13.50
CA ASP A 159 -5.41 8.03 13.10
C ASP A 159 -5.20 7.52 11.66
N ILE A 160 -6.13 6.70 11.16
CA ILE A 160 -6.15 6.21 9.77
C ILE A 160 -7.58 5.83 9.37
N VAL A 161 -7.89 6.00 8.08
CA VAL A 161 -9.18 5.61 7.50
C VAL A 161 -8.99 4.52 6.46
N LEU A 162 -9.82 3.48 6.53
CA LEU A 162 -9.95 2.45 5.51
C LEU A 162 -11.27 2.67 4.77
N ILE A 163 -11.26 2.61 3.44
CA ILE A 163 -12.46 2.75 2.62
C ILE A 163 -12.61 1.49 1.76
N ASP A 164 -13.70 0.77 1.95
CA ASP A 164 -14.19 -0.24 1.00
C ASP A 164 -14.83 0.46 -0.18
N PHE A 165 -14.12 0.53 -1.31
CA PHE A 165 -14.55 1.37 -2.41
C PHE A 165 -15.31 0.56 -3.45
N SER A 166 -16.62 0.80 -3.53
CA SER A 166 -17.46 0.23 -4.58
C SER A 166 -17.70 1.21 -5.72
N VAL A 167 -17.96 0.69 -6.92
CA VAL A 167 -18.33 1.48 -8.09
C VAL A 167 -19.62 2.29 -7.83
N ASP A 168 -20.50 1.82 -6.97
CA ASP A 168 -21.84 2.43 -6.82
C ASP A 168 -21.90 3.58 -5.81
N GLU A 169 -20.79 3.89 -5.12
CA GLU A 169 -20.74 4.90 -4.06
C GLU A 169 -19.84 6.10 -4.43
N ASP A 170 -20.24 7.30 -3.98
CA ASP A 170 -19.48 8.54 -4.15
C ASP A 170 -18.84 8.97 -2.82
N PHE A 171 -17.52 8.76 -2.72
CA PHE A 171 -16.74 9.10 -1.53
C PHE A 171 -16.11 10.49 -1.62
N SER A 172 -16.35 11.25 -2.70
CA SER A 172 -15.78 12.59 -2.89
C SER A 172 -16.14 13.55 -1.74
N LEU A 173 -17.31 13.35 -1.13
CA LEU A 173 -17.79 14.08 0.05
C LEU A 173 -16.86 13.94 1.27
N LEU A 174 -16.07 12.87 1.36
CA LEU A 174 -15.12 12.65 2.45
C LEU A 174 -13.77 13.34 2.23
N HIS A 175 -13.45 13.74 0.99
CA HIS A 175 -12.13 14.26 0.63
C HIS A 175 -11.76 15.52 1.43
N ASN A 176 -12.64 16.52 1.46
CA ASN A 176 -12.40 17.77 2.17
C ASN A 176 -12.44 17.58 3.70
N PRO A 177 -13.44 16.90 4.30
CA PRO A 177 -13.45 16.62 5.73
C PRO A 177 -12.20 15.93 6.25
N LEU A 178 -11.68 14.93 5.53
CA LEU A 178 -10.44 14.23 5.90
C LEU A 178 -9.21 15.14 5.83
N LYS A 179 -9.18 16.07 4.86
CA LYS A 179 -8.15 17.12 4.78
C LYS A 179 -8.30 18.19 5.85
N THR A 180 -9.52 18.54 6.26
CA THR A 180 -9.76 19.59 7.25
C THR A 180 -9.52 19.09 8.68
N LEU A 181 -9.89 17.85 9.00
CA LEU A 181 -9.60 17.26 10.31
C LEU A 181 -8.09 17.16 10.62
N ALA A 182 -7.26 17.22 9.58
CA ALA A 182 -5.81 17.31 9.69
C ALA A 182 -5.29 18.65 10.24
N THR A 183 -6.07 19.73 10.14
CA THR A 183 -5.56 21.10 10.29
C THR A 183 -5.35 21.57 11.73
N ASP A 184 -5.91 20.90 12.74
CA ASP A 184 -5.60 21.20 14.16
C ASP A 184 -4.27 20.58 14.64
N SER A 185 -3.66 19.68 13.86
CA SER A 185 -2.40 18.98 14.22
C SER A 185 -1.36 18.93 13.11
N GLN A 186 -1.54 19.68 12.02
CA GLN A 186 -0.64 19.69 10.85
C GLN A 186 -0.45 18.30 10.19
N LYS A 187 -1.34 17.33 10.45
CA LYS A 187 -1.17 15.92 10.09
C LYS A 187 -2.35 15.41 9.26
N SER A 188 -2.13 15.20 7.96
CA SER A 188 -3.15 14.61 7.07
C SER A 188 -3.50 13.21 7.54
N ILE A 189 -4.78 12.92 7.80
CA ILE A 189 -5.18 11.55 8.17
C ILE A 189 -4.93 10.64 6.95
N PRO A 190 -4.09 9.61 7.07
CA PRO A 190 -3.86 8.68 5.97
C PRO A 190 -5.14 7.91 5.64
N VAL A 191 -5.36 7.67 4.34
CA VAL A 191 -6.51 6.93 3.83
C VAL A 191 -5.99 5.80 2.95
N ILE A 192 -6.38 4.56 3.27
CA ILE A 192 -6.17 3.40 2.40
C ILE A 192 -7.51 3.02 1.79
N VAL A 193 -7.57 2.99 0.47
CA VAL A 193 -8.75 2.54 -0.26
C VAL A 193 -8.58 1.08 -0.68
N LEU A 194 -9.54 0.24 -0.38
CA LEU A 194 -9.60 -1.14 -0.85
C LEU A 194 -10.42 -1.17 -2.14
N THR A 195 -9.85 -1.73 -3.19
CA THR A 195 -10.43 -1.71 -4.55
C THR A 195 -10.40 -3.11 -5.14
N ALA A 196 -11.48 -3.58 -5.74
CA ALA A 196 -11.55 -4.89 -6.39
C ALA A 196 -10.84 -4.93 -7.75
N ASN A 197 -10.64 -3.78 -8.40
CA ASN A 197 -10.09 -3.71 -9.76
C ASN A 197 -9.48 -2.33 -10.08
N ASP A 198 -8.81 -2.24 -11.24
CA ASP A 198 -8.18 -1.00 -11.73
C ASP A 198 -9.18 0.13 -12.03
N HIS A 199 -10.45 -0.18 -12.34
CA HIS A 199 -11.46 0.85 -12.57
C HIS A 199 -11.87 1.54 -11.26
N GLU A 200 -12.09 0.79 -10.18
CA GLU A 200 -12.33 1.33 -8.85
C GLU A 200 -11.14 2.15 -8.35
N ARG A 201 -9.93 1.63 -8.55
CA ARG A 201 -8.67 2.35 -8.30
C ARG A 201 -8.63 3.70 -8.99
N ASP A 202 -8.82 3.74 -10.31
CA ASP A 202 -8.74 4.98 -11.07
C ASP A 202 -9.78 6.00 -10.58
N ARG A 203 -10.99 5.56 -10.23
CA ARG A 203 -12.02 6.42 -9.64
C ARG A 203 -11.68 6.91 -8.24
N ALA A 204 -11.15 6.05 -7.37
CA ALA A 204 -10.71 6.45 -6.04
C ALA A 204 -9.66 7.56 -6.13
N ILE A 205 -8.74 7.44 -7.08
CA ILE A 205 -7.72 8.47 -7.33
C ILE A 205 -8.34 9.77 -7.85
N LEU A 206 -9.32 9.70 -8.77
CA LEU A 206 -10.06 10.88 -9.23
C LEU A 206 -10.84 11.57 -8.10
N GLN A 207 -11.33 10.82 -7.12
CA GLN A 207 -11.96 11.34 -5.90
C GLN A 207 -10.94 11.81 -4.84
N GLY A 208 -9.65 11.78 -5.17
CA GLY A 208 -8.59 12.34 -4.36
C GLY A 208 -8.01 11.39 -3.30
N PHE A 209 -8.19 10.08 -3.48
CA PHE A 209 -7.63 9.04 -2.62
C PHE A 209 -6.51 8.29 -3.37
N PRO A 210 -5.23 8.66 -3.16
CA PRO A 210 -4.14 8.15 -3.99
C PRO A 210 -3.68 6.74 -3.60
N LEU A 211 -3.80 6.36 -2.32
CA LEU A 211 -3.29 5.08 -1.82
C LEU A 211 -4.39 4.04 -1.79
N HIS A 212 -4.12 2.91 -2.44
CA HIS A 212 -5.08 1.82 -2.49
C HIS A 212 -4.41 0.44 -2.51
N LEU A 213 -5.13 -0.55 -2.00
CA LEU A 213 -4.74 -1.96 -2.01
C LEU A 213 -5.79 -2.75 -2.78
N MET A 214 -5.34 -3.56 -3.74
CA MET A 214 -6.24 -4.34 -4.57
C MET A 214 -6.67 -5.61 -3.82
N GLU A 215 -7.98 -5.84 -3.76
CA GLU A 215 -8.54 -7.05 -3.16
C GLU A 215 -8.32 -8.31 -4.02
N PRO A 216 -8.20 -9.51 -3.41
CA PRO A 216 -8.21 -9.77 -1.97
C PRO A 216 -6.89 -9.36 -1.29
N VAL A 217 -6.96 -8.66 -0.15
CA VAL A 217 -5.80 -8.21 0.62
C VAL A 217 -5.56 -9.15 1.81
N GLU A 218 -4.35 -9.69 1.97
CA GLU A 218 -3.99 -10.45 3.18
C GLU A 218 -3.96 -9.54 4.41
N THR A 219 -4.42 -10.04 5.57
CA THR A 219 -4.39 -9.30 6.84
C THR A 219 -3.01 -8.73 7.16
N SER A 220 -1.95 -9.53 6.96
CA SER A 220 -0.57 -9.07 7.21
C SER A 220 -0.18 -7.89 6.33
N GLU A 221 -0.61 -7.88 5.07
CA GLU A 221 -0.33 -6.77 4.14
C GLU A 221 -1.07 -5.51 4.56
N LEU A 222 -2.36 -5.63 4.94
CA LEU A 222 -3.16 -4.52 5.43
C LEU A 222 -2.56 -3.93 6.71
N VAL A 223 -2.20 -4.78 7.68
CA VAL A 223 -1.51 -4.39 8.92
C VAL A 223 -0.20 -3.68 8.63
N GLY A 224 0.61 -4.22 7.70
CA GLY A 224 1.86 -3.63 7.29
C GLY A 224 1.70 -2.24 6.66
N ALA A 225 0.72 -2.09 5.76
CA ALA A 225 0.41 -0.79 5.15
C ALA A 225 -0.05 0.24 6.20
N ILE A 226 -0.95 -0.15 7.11
CA ILE A 226 -1.40 0.70 8.22
C ILE A 226 -0.23 1.14 9.10
N ALA A 227 0.61 0.18 9.50
CA ALA A 227 1.75 0.46 10.36
C ALA A 227 2.77 1.37 9.68
N ASN A 228 3.05 1.17 8.39
CA ASN A 228 3.98 2.00 7.62
C ASN A 228 3.53 3.47 7.55
N LEU A 229 2.24 3.71 7.32
CA LEU A 229 1.68 5.07 7.25
C LEU A 229 1.67 5.76 8.62
N THR A 230 1.38 5.01 9.68
CA THR A 230 1.24 5.58 11.03
C THR A 230 2.59 5.74 11.74
N THR A 231 3.62 4.96 11.39
CA THR A 231 4.97 5.05 11.96
C THR A 231 5.88 6.04 11.24
N ALA A 232 5.79 6.15 9.91
CA ALA A 232 6.58 7.12 9.12
C ALA A 232 6.30 8.57 9.55
N GLU A 233 5.06 8.87 9.95
CA GLU A 233 4.65 10.21 10.38
C GLU A 233 4.99 10.54 11.85
N ASN A 234 5.50 9.58 12.64
CA ASN A 234 5.97 9.83 14.01
C ASN A 234 7.50 10.03 14.08
N ALA A 235 8.22 9.79 12.98
CA ALA A 235 9.66 10.04 12.90
C ALA A 235 9.98 11.49 12.52
N GLU A 236 9.10 12.17 11.77
CA GLU A 236 9.30 13.58 11.37
C GLU A 236 9.01 14.58 12.50
N SER A 237 8.35 14.17 13.58
CA SER A 237 8.04 15.02 14.76
C SER A 237 9.09 14.98 15.88
N ASN A 238 10.18 14.21 15.73
CA ASN A 238 11.24 14.05 16.74
C ASN A 238 12.62 14.59 16.28
N THR A 239 12.66 15.45 15.26
CA THR A 239 13.89 16.06 14.72
C THR A 239 13.87 17.59 14.73
N GLU A 240 13.26 18.20 15.74
CA GLU A 240 13.49 19.61 16.09
C GLU A 240 14.29 19.74 17.39
#